data_AF-A0A7U9S284-F1
#
_entry.id   AF-A0A7U9S284-F1
#
_cell.length_a   1.000
_cell.length_b   1.000
_cell.length_c   1.000
_cell.angle_alpha   90.00
_cell.angle_beta   90.00
_cell.angle_gamma   90.00
#
_symmetry.space_group_name_H-M   'P 1'
#
loop_
_entity.id
_entity.type
_entity.pdbx_description
1 polymer ?
#
loop_
_entity_poly.entity_id
_entity_poly.type
_entity_poly.pdbx_seq_one_letter_code
_entity_poly.pdbx_strand_id
1 'polypeptide(L)'
;MDETFERIHTVYDLIVYSYTQIMGMGENRIISRYYEELPGYRSKITNWMREMLLCNLSVEDFVKEWISYLQQDKEQVCMHVLMEFDRYYKERDSYPLIRELKTKKMIDYSTENNISDRLAFYPMGQDNFIMHAEVMKKARRHRMKSGIWEKISSYRINEISPLVPLVGIRKYNNNSIEWSLAQNGCLAIAMIPFSNQAPFDRDEKTGIWTRKSEDADYQKMYEDCIVLLEELNKRNIDIVVFPEIVMTEQLISDIKAWLMQNRDKAGNLKLLFMGSYYTENINRCVLLSGMGKELLANDKQNGFEYTDTQGKLHREELGVKSEKILLIDIKGLGRVWYLICKDDLIFENVAPFVSKYESTVQVISAYSSCLSEFRGTGEALAEKYQVFSAVSNSCAVRGGREIGIMGYPVIFEQGNSITGFSLEYACSLGGACCSYGRCAHIMRFDLENSCLNTKEMRSGNQVVTHNLVGIQIDYEQLPI
;
A
#
# COMPACT_ATOMS: atom_id res chain seq x y z
N MET A 1 -31.65 15.19 24.07
CA MET A 1 -30.44 14.34 23.93
C MET A 1 -30.17 14.20 22.45
N ASP A 2 -28.90 14.14 22.05
CA ASP A 2 -28.53 13.92 20.65
C ASP A 2 -28.99 12.51 20.25
N GLU A 3 -29.93 12.38 19.29
CA GLU A 3 -30.48 11.09 18.81
C GLU A 3 -29.38 10.16 18.29
N THR A 4 -28.22 10.72 17.93
CA THR A 4 -27.04 9.97 17.50
C THR A 4 -26.46 9.08 18.62
N PHE A 5 -26.73 9.39 19.88
CA PHE A 5 -26.20 8.66 21.04
C PHE A 5 -26.77 7.25 21.19
N GLU A 6 -28.03 7.06 20.80
CA GLU A 6 -28.71 5.75 20.83
C GLU A 6 -28.20 4.78 19.75
N ARG A 7 -27.41 5.29 18.81
CA ARG A 7 -26.83 4.54 17.68
C ARG A 7 -25.40 4.03 17.95
N ILE A 8 -24.86 4.27 19.14
CA ILE A 8 -23.52 3.82 19.53
C ILE A 8 -23.61 2.38 20.04
N HIS A 9 -23.22 1.41 19.20
CA HIS A 9 -23.27 -0.03 19.53
C HIS A 9 -21.89 -0.68 19.58
N THR A 10 -20.90 -0.06 18.94
CA THR A 10 -19.54 -0.56 18.91
C THR A 10 -18.57 0.44 19.51
N VAL A 11 -17.40 -0.04 19.94
CA VAL A 11 -16.33 0.86 20.37
C VAL A 11 -15.93 1.82 19.24
N TYR A 12 -16.01 1.41 17.98
CA TYR A 12 -15.68 2.26 16.85
C TYR A 12 -16.73 3.35 16.61
N ASP A 13 -18.02 3.06 16.83
CA ASP A 13 -19.07 4.08 16.85
C ASP A 13 -18.80 5.13 17.91
N LEU A 14 -18.39 4.71 19.11
CA LEU A 14 -18.03 5.60 20.21
C LEU A 14 -16.85 6.51 19.82
N ILE A 15 -15.84 5.97 19.15
CA ILE A 15 -14.67 6.71 18.69
C ILE A 15 -15.03 7.70 17.58
N VAL A 16 -15.84 7.31 16.59
CA VAL A 16 -16.32 8.21 15.54
C VAL A 16 -17.26 9.28 16.10
N TYR A 17 -18.13 8.93 17.04
CA TYR A 17 -18.97 9.89 17.76
C TYR A 17 -18.12 10.93 18.46
N SER A 18 -17.15 10.49 19.28
CA SER A 18 -16.30 11.37 20.08
C SER A 18 -15.51 12.35 19.20
N TYR A 19 -15.02 11.91 18.05
CA TYR A 19 -14.38 12.79 17.09
C TYR A 19 -15.34 13.79 16.45
N THR A 20 -16.52 13.34 16.02
CA THR A 20 -17.56 14.24 15.48
C THR A 20 -17.91 15.36 16.46
N GLN A 21 -17.87 15.07 17.76
CA GLN A 21 -18.17 16.04 18.80
C GLN A 21 -17.11 17.15 18.97
N ILE A 22 -15.88 16.94 18.49
CA ILE A 22 -14.76 17.87 18.67
C ILE A 22 -14.11 18.35 17.36
N MET A 23 -14.37 17.69 16.24
CA MET A 23 -13.82 18.06 14.94
C MET A 23 -14.31 19.47 14.53
N GLY A 24 -13.42 20.26 13.93
CA GLY A 24 -13.73 21.65 13.53
C GLY A 24 -13.84 22.65 14.70
N MET A 25 -13.71 22.20 15.94
CA MET A 25 -13.46 23.06 17.10
C MET A 25 -11.95 23.35 17.18
N GLY A 26 -11.52 24.41 17.87
CA GLY A 26 -10.09 24.75 17.96
C GLY A 26 -9.23 23.64 18.58
N GLU A 27 -8.77 22.67 17.77
CA GLU A 27 -8.17 21.42 18.24
C GLU A 27 -6.96 21.66 19.15
N ASN A 28 -6.12 22.65 18.81
CA ASN A 28 -4.98 23.03 19.64
C ASN A 28 -5.40 23.49 21.04
N ARG A 29 -6.52 24.23 21.16
CA ARG A 29 -7.08 24.65 22.45
C ARG A 29 -7.55 23.43 23.25
N ILE A 30 -8.25 22.49 22.60
CA ILE A 30 -8.76 21.28 23.25
C ILE A 30 -7.60 20.43 23.76
N ILE A 31 -6.55 20.27 22.95
CA ILE A 31 -5.34 19.53 23.32
C ILE A 31 -4.63 20.20 24.49
N SER A 32 -4.38 21.52 24.44
CA SER A 32 -3.74 22.23 25.57
C SER A 32 -4.54 22.06 26.85
N ARG A 33 -5.85 22.31 26.79
CA ARG A 33 -6.76 22.13 27.93
C ARG A 33 -6.75 20.69 28.46
N TYR A 34 -6.64 19.70 27.56
CA TYR A 34 -6.55 18.29 27.95
C TYR A 34 -5.31 17.99 28.81
N TYR A 35 -4.18 18.63 28.56
CA TYR A 35 -2.97 18.41 29.36
C TYR A 35 -2.89 19.32 30.60
N GLU A 36 -3.50 20.50 30.55
CA GLU A 36 -3.48 21.47 31.66
C GLU A 36 -4.52 21.18 32.74
N GLU A 37 -5.71 20.73 32.34
CA GLU A 37 -6.80 20.40 33.25
C GLU A 37 -6.87 18.88 33.48
N LEU A 38 -7.00 18.47 34.74
CA LEU A 38 -7.18 17.07 35.12
C LEU A 38 -8.49 16.87 35.91
N PRO A 39 -9.65 16.87 35.22
CA PRO A 39 -10.93 16.67 35.88
C PRO A 39 -11.03 15.30 36.55
N GLY A 40 -11.62 15.25 37.75
CA GLY A 40 -11.72 14.02 38.54
C GLY A 40 -12.46 12.87 37.83
N TYR A 41 -13.35 13.18 36.89
CA TYR A 41 -14.09 12.19 36.11
C TYR A 41 -13.21 11.36 35.15
N ARG A 42 -12.01 11.84 34.77
CA ARG A 42 -11.14 11.10 33.84
C ARG A 42 -10.76 9.72 34.36
N SER A 43 -10.42 9.63 35.65
CA SER A 43 -10.11 8.36 36.30
C SER A 43 -11.26 7.35 36.20
N LYS A 44 -12.51 7.82 36.31
CA LYS A 44 -13.70 6.98 36.17
C LYS A 44 -13.88 6.52 34.73
N ILE A 45 -13.77 7.43 33.76
CA ILE A 45 -13.88 7.11 32.33
C ILE A 45 -12.79 6.11 31.93
N THR A 46 -11.55 6.30 32.37
CA THR A 46 -10.42 5.37 32.12
C THR A 46 -10.75 3.97 32.64
N ASN A 47 -11.30 3.87 33.86
CA ASN A 47 -11.69 2.59 34.45
C ASN A 47 -12.83 1.94 33.68
N TRP A 48 -13.91 2.66 33.37
CA TRP A 48 -15.02 2.09 32.60
C TRP A 48 -14.62 1.69 31.19
N MET A 49 -13.73 2.46 30.55
CA MET A 49 -13.21 2.10 29.23
C MET A 49 -12.39 0.80 29.31
N ARG A 50 -11.59 0.63 30.38
CA ARG A 50 -10.89 -0.62 30.64
C ARG A 50 -11.86 -1.79 30.80
N GLU A 51 -12.88 -1.63 31.64
CA GLU A 51 -13.89 -2.68 31.87
C GLU A 51 -14.64 -3.02 30.57
N MET A 52 -14.96 -2.02 29.76
CA MET A 52 -15.57 -2.21 28.43
C MET A 52 -14.66 -3.03 27.51
N LEU A 53 -13.38 -2.68 27.43
CA LEU A 53 -12.41 -3.39 26.58
C LEU A 53 -12.04 -4.79 27.10
N LEU A 54 -12.26 -5.06 28.40
CA LEU A 54 -12.19 -6.37 29.03
C LEU A 54 -13.50 -7.17 28.91
N CYS A 55 -14.52 -6.61 28.25
CA CYS A 55 -15.87 -7.19 28.10
C CYS A 55 -16.63 -7.36 29.43
N ASN A 56 -16.23 -6.64 30.49
CA ASN A 56 -16.94 -6.60 31.77
C ASN A 56 -18.06 -5.55 31.79
N LEU A 57 -18.08 -4.66 30.79
CA LEU A 57 -19.08 -3.61 30.60
C LEU A 57 -19.46 -3.56 29.13
N SER A 58 -20.74 -3.43 28.80
CA SER A 58 -21.16 -3.24 27.39
C SER A 58 -20.77 -1.84 26.90
N VAL A 59 -20.69 -1.65 25.58
CA VAL A 59 -20.47 -0.31 25.00
C VAL A 59 -21.63 0.60 25.38
N GLU A 60 -22.87 0.11 25.30
CA GLU A 60 -24.07 0.87 25.64
C GLU A 60 -24.11 1.29 27.10
N ASP A 61 -23.67 0.44 28.03
CA ASP A 61 -23.63 0.78 29.45
C ASP A 61 -22.49 1.74 29.76
N PHE A 62 -21.30 1.56 29.17
CA PHE A 62 -20.24 2.58 29.22
C PHE A 62 -20.76 3.95 28.76
N VAL A 63 -21.48 3.94 27.63
CA VAL A 63 -22.08 5.10 27.01
C VAL A 63 -23.14 5.73 27.92
N LYS A 64 -23.89 4.99 28.74
CA LYS A 64 -24.80 5.57 29.75
C LYS A 64 -24.05 6.24 30.90
N GLU A 65 -22.99 5.62 31.41
CA GLU A 65 -22.26 6.05 32.60
C GLU A 65 -21.57 7.42 32.44
N TRP A 66 -21.15 7.77 31.23
CA TRP A 66 -20.47 9.05 30.97
C TRP A 66 -21.35 10.18 30.39
N ILE A 67 -22.66 9.96 30.16
CA ILE A 67 -23.61 11.00 29.67
C ILE A 67 -23.54 12.26 30.53
N SER A 68 -23.55 12.09 31.86
CA SER A 68 -23.53 13.21 32.79
C SER A 68 -22.26 14.05 32.65
N TYR A 69 -21.12 13.42 32.31
CA TYR A 69 -19.86 14.13 32.10
C TYR A 69 -19.81 14.79 30.72
N LEU A 70 -20.40 14.20 29.68
CA LEU A 70 -20.55 14.86 28.39
C LEU A 70 -21.34 16.16 28.48
N GLN A 71 -22.38 16.20 29.33
CA GLN A 71 -23.15 17.43 29.60
C GLN A 71 -22.34 18.48 30.38
N GLN A 72 -21.39 18.04 31.20
CA GLN A 72 -20.52 18.93 31.98
C GLN A 72 -19.41 19.54 31.11
N ASP A 73 -18.69 18.71 30.34
CA ASP A 73 -17.50 19.12 29.59
C ASP A 73 -17.23 18.21 28.39
N LYS A 74 -18.09 18.35 27.38
CA LYS A 74 -18.09 17.58 26.14
C LYS A 74 -16.70 17.46 25.50
N GLU A 75 -15.98 18.58 25.35
CA GLU A 75 -14.68 18.62 24.67
C GLU A 75 -13.64 17.74 25.38
N GLN A 76 -13.52 17.88 26.70
CA GLN A 76 -12.55 17.14 27.50
C GLN A 76 -12.88 15.67 27.61
N VAL A 77 -14.16 15.34 27.71
CA VAL A 77 -14.65 13.96 27.78
C VAL A 77 -14.38 13.21 26.47
N CYS A 78 -14.78 13.78 25.33
CA CYS A 78 -14.53 13.19 24.02
C CYS A 78 -13.03 13.07 23.72
N MET A 79 -12.23 14.10 24.00
CA MET A 79 -10.77 14.03 23.82
C MET A 79 -10.14 12.94 24.70
N HIS A 80 -10.60 12.78 25.94
CA HIS A 80 -10.10 11.74 26.83
C HIS A 80 -10.39 10.34 26.31
N VAL A 81 -11.60 10.08 25.79
CA VAL A 81 -11.92 8.77 25.19
C VAL A 81 -11.07 8.49 23.96
N LEU A 82 -10.83 9.46 23.09
CA LEU A 82 -9.97 9.26 21.93
C LEU A 82 -8.52 8.92 22.34
N MET A 83 -7.99 9.61 23.34
CA MET A 83 -6.62 9.39 23.84
C MET A 83 -6.46 8.05 24.58
N GLU A 84 -7.41 7.70 25.45
CA GLU A 84 -7.37 6.41 26.15
C GLU A 84 -7.57 5.24 25.19
N PHE A 85 -8.44 5.39 24.19
CA PHE A 85 -8.56 4.37 23.15
C PHE A 85 -7.25 4.18 22.37
N ASP A 86 -6.57 5.25 21.97
CA ASP A 86 -5.26 5.14 21.30
C ASP A 86 -4.27 4.35 22.15
N ARG A 87 -4.22 4.62 23.47
CA ARG A 87 -3.38 3.89 24.41
C ARG A 87 -3.73 2.40 24.45
N TYR A 88 -5.00 2.06 24.65
CA TYR A 88 -5.43 0.66 24.69
C TYR A 88 -5.30 -0.06 23.34
N TYR A 89 -5.51 0.63 22.23
CA TYR A 89 -5.42 0.07 20.88
C TYR A 89 -3.96 -0.23 20.48
N LYS A 90 -2.98 0.51 21.01
CA LYS A 90 -1.55 0.14 20.91
C LYS A 90 -1.26 -1.17 21.64
N GLU A 91 -1.90 -1.38 22.78
CA GLU A 91 -1.81 -2.56 23.63
C GLU A 91 -2.89 -3.62 23.33
N ARG A 92 -3.55 -3.53 22.16
CA ARG A 92 -4.74 -4.31 21.78
C ARG A 92 -4.65 -5.81 21.98
N ASP A 93 -3.44 -6.36 21.98
CA ASP A 93 -3.18 -7.77 22.21
C ASP A 93 -3.60 -8.25 23.61
N SER A 94 -3.70 -7.32 24.56
CA SER A 94 -4.10 -7.57 25.95
C SER A 94 -5.61 -7.45 26.18
N TYR A 95 -6.39 -7.00 25.19
CA TYR A 95 -7.81 -6.63 25.37
C TYR A 95 -8.73 -7.45 24.45
N PRO A 96 -9.57 -8.36 24.99
CA PRO A 96 -10.42 -9.26 24.20
C PRO A 96 -11.23 -8.58 23.09
N LEU A 97 -11.87 -7.44 23.38
CA LEU A 97 -12.72 -6.70 22.43
C LEU A 97 -11.95 -6.18 21.21
N ILE A 98 -10.63 -5.99 21.34
CA ILE A 98 -9.75 -5.56 20.25
C ILE A 98 -8.94 -6.74 19.67
N ARG A 99 -8.76 -7.81 20.45
CA ARG A 99 -7.81 -8.91 20.17
C ARG A 99 -8.27 -9.91 19.11
N GLU A 100 -9.58 -10.09 18.89
CA GLU A 100 -10.18 -11.21 18.14
C GLU A 100 -9.54 -11.54 16.77
N LEU A 101 -8.79 -10.60 16.22
CA LEU A 101 -8.18 -10.63 14.89
C LEU A 101 -6.89 -11.48 14.79
N LYS A 102 -6.18 -11.76 15.89
CA LYS A 102 -4.79 -12.28 15.84
C LYS A 102 -4.61 -13.73 15.38
N THR A 103 -5.60 -14.60 15.51
CA THR A 103 -5.48 -16.01 15.09
C THR A 103 -5.73 -16.20 13.59
N LYS A 104 -6.27 -15.18 12.92
CA LYS A 104 -6.55 -15.21 11.48
C LYS A 104 -5.29 -14.79 10.72
N LYS A 105 -4.95 -15.55 9.66
CA LYS A 105 -3.86 -15.21 8.72
C LYS A 105 -4.15 -13.92 7.94
N MET A 106 -5.42 -13.55 7.82
CA MET A 106 -5.88 -12.35 7.13
C MET A 106 -7.02 -11.73 7.93
N ILE A 107 -6.98 -10.41 8.06
CA ILE A 107 -7.98 -9.60 8.76
C ILE A 107 -8.47 -8.56 7.75
N ASP A 108 -9.78 -8.41 7.55
CA ASP A 108 -10.33 -7.24 6.86
C ASP A 108 -10.60 -6.22 7.98
N TYR A 109 -9.95 -5.07 7.91
CA TYR A 109 -10.41 -3.88 8.62
C TYR A 109 -11.55 -3.33 7.77
N SER A 110 -12.75 -3.86 8.00
CA SER A 110 -13.97 -3.27 7.46
C SER A 110 -14.11 -1.84 8.01
N THR A 111 -14.99 -1.03 7.41
CA THR A 111 -15.46 0.16 8.10
C THR A 111 -16.15 -0.31 9.38
N GLU A 112 -15.49 -0.14 10.52
CA GLU A 112 -15.93 -0.78 11.77
C GLU A 112 -17.03 0.02 12.51
N ASN A 113 -17.47 1.16 11.95
CA ASN A 113 -18.52 2.01 12.52
C ASN A 113 -19.77 2.05 11.62
N ASN A 114 -20.93 2.14 12.26
CA ASN A 114 -22.27 2.23 11.67
C ASN A 114 -22.96 3.59 11.94
N ILE A 115 -22.33 4.45 12.75
CA ILE A 115 -22.93 5.71 13.19
C ILE A 115 -22.86 6.85 12.16
N SER A 116 -22.01 6.73 11.14
CA SER A 116 -21.79 7.78 10.13
C SER A 116 -21.59 7.19 8.74
N ASP A 117 -22.21 7.82 7.74
CA ASP A 117 -22.01 7.59 6.31
C ASP A 117 -20.92 8.50 5.71
N ARG A 118 -20.34 9.38 6.53
CA ARG A 118 -19.34 10.39 6.13
C ARG A 118 -18.03 10.28 6.87
N LEU A 119 -17.96 9.48 7.94
CA LEU A 119 -16.74 9.27 8.70
C LEU A 119 -16.53 7.77 8.91
N ALA A 120 -15.29 7.34 8.70
CA ALA A 120 -14.88 5.95 8.88
C ALA A 120 -13.66 5.85 9.78
N PHE A 121 -13.70 4.90 10.70
CA PHE A 121 -12.54 4.49 11.49
C PHE A 121 -11.56 3.69 10.63
N TYR A 122 -10.28 4.06 10.67
CA TYR A 122 -9.20 3.33 10.04
C TYR A 122 -8.06 3.06 11.02
N PRO A 123 -7.60 1.80 11.13
CA PRO A 123 -6.40 1.51 11.89
C PRO A 123 -5.15 2.04 11.17
N MET A 124 -4.15 2.44 11.95
CA MET A 124 -2.84 2.78 11.41
C MET A 124 -1.94 1.55 11.36
N GLY A 125 -1.30 1.33 10.21
CA GLY A 125 -0.27 0.30 10.06
C GLY A 125 0.92 0.64 10.96
N GLN A 126 1.35 -0.31 11.79
CA GLN A 126 2.42 -0.08 12.77
C GLN A 126 3.79 -0.67 12.36
N ASP A 127 3.79 -1.63 11.43
CA ASP A 127 4.99 -2.36 11.01
C ASP A 127 5.33 -2.01 9.56
N ASN A 128 6.38 -1.20 9.33
CA ASN A 128 6.77 -0.70 8.01
C ASN A 128 8.29 -0.69 7.84
N PHE A 129 8.81 -1.37 6.81
CA PHE A 129 10.25 -1.55 6.58
C PHE A 129 11.00 -0.22 6.45
N ILE A 130 10.47 0.69 5.63
CA ILE A 130 11.04 2.02 5.37
C ILE A 130 11.08 2.79 6.68
N MET A 131 10.01 2.71 7.46
CA MET A 131 9.94 3.43 8.73
C MET A 131 10.98 2.89 9.71
N HIS A 132 11.19 1.58 9.79
CA HIS A 132 12.13 0.98 10.73
C HIS A 132 13.61 1.19 10.37
N ALA A 133 13.93 1.60 9.14
CA ALA A 133 15.29 1.99 8.77
C ALA A 133 15.79 3.14 9.67
N GLU A 134 17.01 3.00 10.21
CA GLU A 134 17.64 3.99 11.10
C GLU A 134 17.68 5.40 10.46
N VAL A 135 17.90 5.42 9.15
CA VAL A 135 17.89 6.62 8.31
C VAL A 135 16.56 7.36 8.44
N MET A 136 15.44 6.66 8.28
CA MET A 136 14.10 7.26 8.30
C MET A 136 13.65 7.65 9.71
N LYS A 137 14.11 6.96 10.77
CA LYS A 137 13.80 7.34 12.17
C LYS A 137 14.16 8.79 12.49
N LYS A 138 15.24 9.33 11.89
CA LYS A 138 15.70 10.71 12.10
C LYS A 138 14.77 11.76 11.46
N ALA A 139 14.17 11.45 10.32
CA ALA A 139 13.30 12.39 9.60
C ALA A 139 11.82 12.37 10.04
N ARG A 140 11.42 11.36 10.84
CA ARG A 140 10.04 11.14 11.33
C ARG A 140 9.36 12.33 12.03
N ARG A 141 10.10 13.38 12.42
CA ARG A 141 9.50 14.60 13.01
C ARG A 141 8.61 15.40 12.04
N HIS A 142 8.61 15.08 10.74
CA HIS A 142 7.95 15.89 9.70
C HIS A 142 6.70 15.26 9.05
N ARG A 143 6.21 14.09 9.48
CA ARG A 143 4.93 13.61 8.94
C ARG A 143 3.83 14.59 9.32
N MET A 144 3.12 15.10 8.32
CA MET A 144 2.01 16.06 8.45
C MET A 144 0.88 15.47 9.29
N LYS A 145 1.06 15.49 10.61
CA LYS A 145 0.02 15.27 11.59
C LYS A 145 -0.23 16.65 12.17
N SER A 146 -1.46 17.12 12.10
CA SER A 146 -1.88 18.40 12.65
C SER A 146 -2.99 18.16 13.67
N GLY A 147 -3.05 19.01 14.68
CA GLY A 147 -4.15 18.98 15.65
C GLY A 147 -4.16 17.68 16.45
N ILE A 148 -5.33 17.07 16.65
CA ILE A 148 -5.46 15.90 17.55
C ILE A 148 -4.62 14.70 17.07
N TRP A 149 -4.38 14.64 15.77
CA TRP A 149 -3.69 13.56 15.10
C TRP A 149 -2.18 13.56 15.35
N GLU A 150 -1.63 14.61 15.96
CA GLU A 150 -0.26 14.62 16.50
C GLU A 150 -0.13 13.74 17.75
N LYS A 151 -1.23 13.57 18.50
CA LYS A 151 -1.25 12.83 19.77
C LYS A 151 -1.76 11.40 19.61
N ILE A 152 -2.65 11.17 18.65
CA ILE A 152 -3.18 9.85 18.30
C ILE A 152 -2.37 9.26 17.14
N SER A 153 -1.97 8.00 17.26
CA SER A 153 -1.04 7.35 16.32
C SER A 153 -1.44 5.94 15.90
N SER A 154 -2.37 5.31 16.59
CA SER A 154 -2.78 3.92 16.32
C SER A 154 -3.98 3.81 15.40
N TYR A 155 -4.74 4.90 15.22
CA TYR A 155 -5.88 4.98 14.29
C TYR A 155 -6.06 6.39 13.72
N ARG A 156 -6.96 6.50 12.74
CA ARG A 156 -7.47 7.74 12.14
C ARG A 156 -8.97 7.64 11.96
N ILE A 157 -9.63 8.80 11.93
CA ILE A 157 -11.01 8.92 11.48
C ILE A 157 -10.99 9.81 10.26
N ASN A 158 -11.44 9.25 9.16
CA ASN A 158 -11.32 9.84 7.84
C ASN A 158 -12.70 10.12 7.28
N GLU A 159 -12.84 11.24 6.59
CA GLU A 159 -14.05 11.51 5.81
C GLU A 159 -14.22 10.45 4.72
N ILE A 160 -15.43 10.01 4.47
CA ILE A 160 -15.78 9.13 3.35
C ILE A 160 -16.87 9.83 2.54
N SER A 161 -16.88 9.58 1.23
CA SER A 161 -17.86 10.17 0.32
C SER A 161 -18.46 9.06 -0.51
N PRO A 162 -19.80 9.08 -0.74
CA PRO A 162 -20.44 8.13 -1.64
C PRO A 162 -19.99 8.33 -3.11
N LEU A 163 -19.30 9.42 -3.42
CA LEU A 163 -18.81 9.74 -4.76
C LEU A 163 -17.43 9.14 -5.07
N VAL A 164 -16.74 8.58 -4.08
CA VAL A 164 -15.42 7.96 -4.25
C VAL A 164 -15.45 6.53 -3.73
N PRO A 165 -14.65 5.61 -4.31
CA PRO A 165 -14.58 4.25 -3.80
C PRO A 165 -14.23 4.22 -2.31
N LEU A 166 -14.94 3.37 -1.56
CA LEU A 166 -14.63 3.10 -0.17
C LEU A 166 -13.24 2.46 -0.08
N VAL A 167 -12.47 2.84 0.93
CA VAL A 167 -11.19 2.18 1.18
C VAL A 167 -11.37 1.06 2.19
N GLY A 168 -10.90 -0.13 1.84
CA GLY A 168 -10.71 -1.22 2.78
C GLY A 168 -9.25 -1.48 3.02
N ILE A 169 -8.92 -1.86 4.26
CA ILE A 169 -7.55 -2.19 4.62
C ILE A 169 -7.54 -3.62 5.11
N ARG A 170 -6.74 -4.47 4.49
CA ARG A 170 -6.53 -5.83 4.98
C ARG A 170 -5.24 -5.87 5.80
N LYS A 171 -5.13 -6.76 6.76
CA LYS A 171 -3.85 -7.12 7.38
C LYS A 171 -3.48 -8.54 7.04
N TYR A 172 -2.30 -8.71 6.47
CA TYR A 172 -1.69 -10.00 6.23
C TYR A 172 -0.83 -10.39 7.44
N ASN A 173 -1.36 -11.27 8.27
CA ASN A 173 -0.74 -11.70 9.51
C ASN A 173 0.23 -12.87 9.26
N ASN A 174 1.20 -12.63 8.38
CA ASN A 174 2.30 -13.53 8.04
C ASN A 174 3.61 -12.74 8.17
N ASN A 175 4.57 -13.29 8.91
CA ASN A 175 5.82 -12.59 9.24
C ASN A 175 6.98 -12.95 8.29
N SER A 176 6.73 -13.64 7.18
CA SER A 176 7.77 -14.13 6.28
C SER A 176 8.62 -13.02 5.67
N ILE A 177 8.02 -11.87 5.35
CA ILE A 177 8.76 -10.69 4.88
C ILE A 177 9.64 -10.11 6.00
N GLU A 178 9.09 -9.91 7.20
CA GLU A 178 9.85 -9.47 8.37
C GLU A 178 11.02 -10.43 8.70
N TRP A 179 10.78 -11.74 8.61
CA TRP A 179 11.82 -12.74 8.82
C TRP A 179 12.90 -12.71 7.75
N SER A 180 12.53 -12.53 6.47
CA SER A 180 13.51 -12.37 5.39
C SER A 180 14.41 -11.16 5.64
N LEU A 181 13.82 -10.02 6.00
CA LEU A 181 14.57 -8.84 6.42
C LEU A 181 15.51 -9.11 7.59
N ALA A 182 15.02 -9.75 8.66
CA ALA A 182 15.82 -10.02 9.84
C ALA A 182 16.96 -11.02 9.59
N GLN A 183 16.78 -11.96 8.66
CA GLN A 183 17.77 -12.99 8.33
C GLN A 183 18.79 -12.52 7.29
N ASN A 184 18.32 -11.81 6.26
CA ASN A 184 19.14 -11.47 5.09
C ASN A 184 19.66 -10.03 5.13
N GLY A 185 19.15 -9.18 6.02
CA GLY A 185 19.45 -7.74 6.04
C GLY A 185 18.81 -6.96 4.88
N CYS A 186 18.21 -7.66 3.91
CA CYS A 186 17.57 -7.05 2.75
C CYS A 186 16.32 -7.80 2.27
N LEU A 187 15.45 -7.11 1.51
CA LEU A 187 14.39 -7.74 0.69
C LEU A 187 14.80 -7.80 -0.77
N ALA A 188 14.60 -8.94 -1.42
CA ALA A 188 14.82 -9.10 -2.85
C ALA A 188 13.48 -9.05 -3.62
N ILE A 189 13.35 -8.09 -4.52
CA ILE A 189 12.18 -7.86 -5.38
C ILE A 189 12.56 -8.09 -6.83
N ALA A 190 11.89 -9.01 -7.50
CA ALA A 190 12.03 -9.25 -8.93
C ALA A 190 10.96 -8.50 -9.72
N MET A 191 11.39 -7.53 -10.51
CA MET A 191 10.53 -6.80 -11.46
C MET A 191 10.59 -7.51 -12.80
N ILE A 192 9.45 -8.03 -13.25
CA ILE A 192 9.36 -8.86 -14.45
C ILE A 192 8.91 -7.98 -15.62
N PRO A 193 9.70 -7.80 -16.69
CA PRO A 193 9.29 -7.00 -17.86
C PRO A 193 8.24 -7.66 -18.77
N PHE A 194 7.85 -8.89 -18.45
CA PHE A 194 6.92 -9.77 -19.18
C PHE A 194 5.83 -8.98 -19.93
N SER A 195 5.63 -9.12 -21.23
CA SER A 195 6.37 -9.84 -22.27
C SER A 195 6.73 -8.84 -23.38
N ASN A 196 7.44 -9.27 -24.44
CA ASN A 196 7.65 -8.47 -25.65
C ASN A 196 6.50 -8.55 -26.66
N GLN A 197 5.45 -9.33 -26.37
CA GLN A 197 4.29 -9.49 -27.25
C GLN A 197 3.15 -8.61 -26.77
N ALA A 198 2.58 -7.80 -27.68
CA ALA A 198 1.38 -7.04 -27.38
C ALA A 198 0.20 -8.01 -27.13
N PRO A 199 -0.41 -7.98 -25.93
CA PRO A 199 -1.47 -8.93 -25.55
C PRO A 199 -2.81 -8.65 -26.23
N PHE A 200 -2.93 -7.52 -26.92
CA PHE A 200 -4.17 -7.07 -27.55
C PHE A 200 -3.90 -6.53 -28.95
N ASP A 201 -4.89 -6.68 -29.81
CA ASP A 201 -5.03 -5.93 -31.04
C ASP A 201 -5.72 -4.61 -30.74
N ARG A 202 -5.29 -3.54 -31.40
CA ARG A 202 -5.91 -2.23 -31.25
C ARG A 202 -7.05 -2.11 -32.25
N ASP A 203 -8.27 -1.91 -31.77
CA ASP A 203 -9.36 -1.47 -32.63
C ASP A 203 -9.08 -0.03 -33.08
N GLU A 204 -8.85 0.14 -34.38
CA GLU A 204 -8.52 1.45 -34.98
C GLU A 204 -9.66 2.48 -34.90
N LYS A 205 -10.92 2.06 -34.67
CA LYS A 205 -12.09 2.94 -34.61
C LYS A 205 -12.42 3.41 -33.20
N THR A 206 -12.31 2.50 -32.23
CA THR A 206 -12.68 2.74 -30.82
C THR A 206 -11.48 3.01 -29.92
N GLY A 207 -10.28 2.62 -30.37
CA GLY A 207 -9.08 2.65 -29.55
C GLY A 207 -9.04 1.60 -28.45
N ILE A 208 -10.03 0.71 -28.42
CA ILE A 208 -10.14 -0.36 -27.43
C ILE A 208 -9.20 -1.49 -27.84
N TRP A 209 -8.49 -2.01 -26.84
CA TRP A 209 -7.60 -3.14 -27.00
C TRP A 209 -8.44 -4.42 -26.91
N THR A 210 -8.71 -5.08 -28.03
CA THR A 210 -9.35 -6.41 -28.04
C THR A 210 -8.28 -7.46 -27.86
N ARG A 211 -8.48 -8.35 -26.88
CA ARG A 211 -7.50 -9.40 -26.62
C ARG A 211 -7.38 -10.28 -27.86
N LYS A 212 -6.14 -10.60 -28.26
CA LYS A 212 -5.91 -11.55 -29.36
C LYS A 212 -6.64 -12.86 -29.03
N SER A 213 -7.41 -13.39 -29.98
CA SER A 213 -8.25 -14.57 -29.78
C SER A 213 -7.43 -15.77 -29.30
N GLU A 214 -7.94 -16.47 -28.28
CA GLU A 214 -7.45 -17.72 -27.66
C GLU A 214 -5.98 -18.06 -27.96
N ASP A 215 -5.12 -17.67 -27.00
CA ASP A 215 -3.68 -17.84 -26.97
C ASP A 215 -3.23 -19.23 -27.49
N ALA A 216 -2.87 -19.31 -28.78
CA ALA A 216 -2.17 -20.48 -29.35
C ALA A 216 -0.89 -20.83 -28.57
N ASP A 217 -0.40 -19.89 -27.74
CA ASP A 217 0.78 -19.99 -26.90
C ASP A 217 0.47 -20.05 -25.38
N TYR A 218 -0.79 -20.23 -24.93
CA TYR A 218 -1.13 -20.25 -23.49
C TYR A 218 -0.25 -21.22 -22.70
N GLN A 219 -0.13 -22.44 -23.21
CA GLN A 219 0.62 -23.51 -22.55
C GLN A 219 2.09 -23.11 -22.36
N LYS A 220 2.68 -22.51 -23.39
CA LYS A 220 4.05 -21.99 -23.34
C LYS A 220 4.18 -20.85 -22.35
N MET A 221 3.24 -19.92 -22.34
CA MET A 221 3.20 -18.81 -21.38
C MET A 221 3.14 -19.31 -19.94
N TYR A 222 2.32 -20.34 -19.67
CA TYR A 222 2.26 -20.99 -18.37
C TYR A 222 3.58 -21.66 -17.99
N GLU A 223 4.12 -22.52 -18.87
CA GLU A 223 5.38 -23.23 -18.65
C GLU A 223 6.55 -22.27 -18.37
N ASP A 224 6.70 -21.24 -19.20
CA ASP A 224 7.74 -20.22 -19.06
C ASP A 224 7.58 -19.43 -17.73
N CYS A 225 6.34 -19.12 -17.33
CA CYS A 225 6.06 -18.50 -16.02
C CYS A 225 6.47 -19.40 -14.86
N ILE A 226 6.17 -20.70 -14.93
CA ILE A 226 6.54 -21.63 -13.86
C ILE A 226 8.07 -21.76 -13.76
N VAL A 227 8.78 -21.90 -14.88
CA VAL A 227 10.25 -21.92 -14.91
C VAL A 227 10.84 -20.65 -14.30
N LEU A 228 10.30 -19.48 -14.66
CA LEU A 228 10.68 -18.21 -14.05
C LEU A 228 10.54 -18.24 -12.52
N LEU A 229 9.38 -18.65 -12.00
CA LEU A 229 9.13 -18.68 -10.57
C LEU A 229 10.05 -19.67 -9.83
N GLU A 230 10.31 -20.84 -10.41
CA GLU A 230 11.27 -21.81 -9.85
C GLU A 230 12.70 -21.23 -9.78
N GLU A 231 13.14 -20.53 -10.82
CA GLU A 231 14.45 -19.87 -10.85
C GLU A 231 14.56 -18.71 -9.86
N LEU A 232 13.52 -17.87 -9.76
CA LEU A 232 13.46 -16.81 -8.75
C LEU A 232 13.47 -17.39 -7.33
N ASN A 233 12.81 -18.52 -7.11
CA ASN A 233 12.85 -19.22 -5.83
C ASN A 233 14.27 -19.70 -5.50
N LYS A 234 14.99 -20.33 -6.45
CA LYS A 234 16.39 -20.76 -6.26
C LYS A 234 17.33 -19.60 -5.90
N ARG A 235 17.01 -18.39 -6.36
CA ARG A 235 17.76 -17.15 -6.09
C ARG A 235 17.34 -16.43 -4.80
N ASN A 236 16.48 -17.04 -3.99
CA ASN A 236 15.96 -16.48 -2.74
C ASN A 236 15.24 -15.12 -2.94
N ILE A 237 14.45 -14.99 -3.99
CA ILE A 237 13.62 -13.80 -4.21
C ILE A 237 12.41 -13.81 -3.28
N ASP A 238 12.09 -12.67 -2.67
CA ASP A 238 10.96 -12.53 -1.75
C ASP A 238 9.68 -12.08 -2.44
N ILE A 239 9.80 -11.11 -3.36
CA ILE A 239 8.65 -10.45 -3.99
C ILE A 239 8.81 -10.51 -5.50
N VAL A 240 7.74 -10.84 -6.23
CA VAL A 240 7.71 -10.84 -7.70
C VAL A 240 6.65 -9.87 -8.19
N VAL A 241 6.96 -9.04 -9.18
CA VAL A 241 6.03 -8.03 -9.73
C VAL A 241 5.95 -8.11 -11.24
N PHE A 242 4.76 -8.44 -11.75
CA PHE A 242 4.46 -8.50 -13.17
C PHE A 242 3.78 -7.20 -13.68
N PRO A 243 3.86 -6.90 -15.00
CA PRO A 243 3.30 -5.68 -15.59
C PRO A 243 1.78 -5.73 -15.78
N GLU A 244 1.21 -4.61 -16.20
CA GLU A 244 -0.22 -4.50 -16.52
C GLU A 244 -0.57 -5.34 -17.75
N ILE A 245 -1.78 -5.90 -17.75
CA ILE A 245 -2.49 -6.54 -18.88
C ILE A 245 -1.77 -7.70 -19.58
N VAL A 246 -0.68 -8.20 -19.00
CA VAL A 246 0.07 -9.35 -19.56
C VAL A 246 -0.37 -10.69 -19.00
N MET A 247 -1.25 -10.69 -17.99
CA MET A 247 -1.81 -11.90 -17.42
C MET A 247 -3.19 -12.21 -17.99
N THR A 248 -3.65 -13.41 -17.64
CA THR A 248 -4.97 -13.93 -17.98
C THR A 248 -5.58 -14.52 -16.70
N GLU A 249 -6.90 -14.54 -16.61
CA GLU A 249 -7.60 -15.13 -15.47
C GLU A 249 -7.21 -16.61 -15.27
N GLN A 250 -7.14 -17.35 -16.37
CA GLN A 250 -6.71 -18.74 -16.39
C GLN A 250 -5.25 -18.90 -15.91
N LEU A 251 -4.32 -18.06 -16.38
CA LEU A 251 -2.91 -18.13 -15.95
C LEU A 251 -2.75 -17.86 -14.46
N ILE A 252 -3.47 -16.87 -13.92
CA ILE A 252 -3.44 -16.58 -12.48
C ILE A 252 -4.01 -17.76 -11.69
N SER A 253 -5.11 -18.37 -12.16
CA SER A 253 -5.69 -19.56 -11.53
C SER A 253 -4.71 -20.74 -11.50
N ASP A 254 -4.04 -21.01 -12.62
CA ASP A 254 -3.10 -22.12 -12.72
C ASP A 254 -1.81 -21.88 -11.92
N ILE A 255 -1.32 -20.64 -11.84
CA ILE A 255 -0.20 -20.27 -10.95
C ILE A 255 -0.61 -20.40 -9.48
N LYS A 256 -1.82 -19.98 -9.09
CA LYS A 256 -2.34 -20.20 -7.73
C LYS A 256 -2.33 -21.70 -7.38
N ALA A 257 -2.85 -22.54 -8.28
CA ALA A 257 -2.87 -23.99 -8.08
C ALA A 257 -1.45 -24.57 -7.96
N TRP A 258 -0.53 -24.13 -8.83
CA TRP A 258 0.86 -24.56 -8.78
C TRP A 258 1.54 -24.19 -7.46
N LEU A 259 1.40 -22.96 -6.96
CA LEU A 259 1.94 -22.50 -5.67
C LEU A 259 1.39 -23.32 -4.50
N MET A 260 0.12 -23.72 -4.55
CA MET A 260 -0.51 -24.53 -3.50
C MET A 260 0.05 -25.96 -3.47
N GLN A 261 0.38 -26.53 -4.64
CA GLN A 261 0.86 -27.90 -4.82
C GLN A 261 2.38 -28.05 -4.66
N ASN A 262 3.16 -27.03 -5.02
CA ASN A 262 4.64 -27.08 -5.11
C ASN A 262 5.31 -26.15 -4.08
N ARG A 263 4.95 -26.30 -2.80
CA ARG A 263 5.41 -25.40 -1.74
C ARG A 263 6.93 -25.39 -1.55
N ASP A 264 7.59 -26.51 -1.82
CA ASP A 264 9.04 -26.67 -1.80
C ASP A 264 9.73 -25.88 -2.92
N LYS A 265 9.10 -25.79 -4.09
CA LYS A 265 9.62 -25.08 -5.26
C LYS A 265 9.37 -23.57 -5.26
N ALA A 266 8.54 -23.08 -4.35
CA ALA A 266 8.19 -21.66 -4.19
C ALA A 266 8.44 -21.14 -2.77
N GLY A 267 9.14 -21.90 -1.91
CA GLY A 267 9.26 -21.62 -0.49
C GLY A 267 9.90 -20.26 -0.13
N ASN A 268 10.73 -19.71 -1.02
CA ASN A 268 11.34 -18.39 -0.86
C ASN A 268 10.45 -17.25 -1.35
N LEU A 269 9.59 -17.50 -2.34
CA LEU A 269 8.65 -16.49 -2.82
C LEU A 269 7.62 -16.20 -1.73
N LYS A 270 7.46 -14.94 -1.33
CA LYS A 270 6.56 -14.54 -0.24
C LYS A 270 5.33 -13.81 -0.77
N LEU A 271 5.50 -12.98 -1.79
CA LEU A 271 4.45 -12.16 -2.41
C LEU A 271 4.61 -12.14 -3.93
N LEU A 272 3.49 -12.27 -4.64
CA LEU A 272 3.47 -12.18 -6.09
C LEU A 272 2.39 -11.16 -6.50
N PHE A 273 2.83 -10.01 -6.99
CA PHE A 273 2.00 -9.00 -7.64
C PHE A 273 1.84 -9.43 -9.11
N MET A 274 0.73 -10.08 -9.41
CA MET A 274 0.51 -10.82 -10.65
C MET A 274 0.21 -9.93 -11.85
N GLY A 275 0.64 -8.68 -11.87
CA GLY A 275 0.22 -7.78 -12.93
C GLY A 275 -1.28 -7.55 -12.92
N SER A 276 -1.84 -7.37 -14.11
CA SER A 276 -3.29 -7.28 -14.29
C SER A 276 -3.76 -8.01 -15.55
N TYR A 277 -5.07 -8.21 -15.65
CA TYR A 277 -5.77 -8.86 -16.76
C TYR A 277 -7.16 -8.25 -16.94
N TYR A 278 -7.73 -8.36 -18.15
CA TYR A 278 -9.13 -8.03 -18.36
C TYR A 278 -10.03 -9.21 -18.04
N THR A 279 -11.08 -8.95 -17.29
CA THR A 279 -12.23 -9.84 -17.09
C THR A 279 -13.48 -8.95 -17.05
N GLU A 280 -14.58 -9.36 -17.68
CA GLU A 280 -15.83 -8.59 -17.68
C GLU A 280 -15.69 -7.08 -18.04
N ASN A 281 -14.84 -6.76 -19.03
CA ASN A 281 -14.50 -5.38 -19.45
C ASN A 281 -13.86 -4.50 -18.36
N ILE A 282 -13.33 -5.08 -17.27
CA ILE A 282 -12.55 -4.36 -16.26
C ILE A 282 -11.13 -4.91 -16.19
N ASN A 283 -10.15 -4.02 -16.07
CA ASN A 283 -8.75 -4.36 -15.87
C ASN A 283 -8.48 -4.53 -14.36
N ARG A 284 -8.15 -5.74 -13.94
CA ARG A 284 -8.03 -6.14 -12.53
C ARG A 284 -6.62 -6.63 -12.22
N CYS A 285 -6.03 -6.14 -11.14
CA CYS A 285 -4.76 -6.64 -10.61
C CYS A 285 -4.99 -7.55 -9.40
N VAL A 286 -4.08 -8.50 -9.19
CA VAL A 286 -4.19 -9.50 -8.11
C VAL A 286 -2.86 -9.66 -7.38
N LEU A 287 -2.90 -9.63 -6.05
CA LEU A 287 -1.76 -9.95 -5.19
C LEU A 287 -1.96 -11.32 -4.56
N LEU A 288 -0.98 -12.20 -4.73
CA LEU A 288 -0.92 -13.52 -4.11
C LEU A 288 0.14 -13.56 -3.01
N SER A 289 -0.11 -14.41 -2.02
CA SER A 289 0.95 -14.93 -1.17
C SER A 289 1.76 -16.00 -1.91
N GLY A 290 2.97 -16.29 -1.43
CA GLY A 290 3.78 -17.44 -1.89
C GLY A 290 3.13 -18.81 -1.72
N MET A 291 1.99 -18.89 -1.02
CA MET A 291 1.19 -20.12 -0.90
C MET A 291 0.01 -20.18 -1.88
N GLY A 292 -0.07 -19.26 -2.84
CA GLY A 292 -1.17 -19.21 -3.82
C GLY A 292 -2.48 -18.63 -3.27
N LYS A 293 -2.54 -18.20 -1.99
CA LYS A 293 -3.70 -17.49 -1.46
C LYS A 293 -3.74 -16.07 -2.03
N GLU A 294 -4.88 -15.67 -2.57
CA GLU A 294 -5.18 -14.28 -2.93
C GLU A 294 -5.30 -13.40 -1.68
N LEU A 295 -4.55 -12.30 -1.66
CA LEU A 295 -4.50 -11.34 -0.56
C LEU A 295 -5.38 -10.12 -0.85
N LEU A 296 -5.34 -9.59 -2.08
CA LEU A 296 -6.23 -8.55 -2.57
C LEU A 296 -6.36 -8.61 -4.09
N ALA A 297 -7.39 -7.95 -4.60
CA ALA A 297 -7.55 -7.59 -5.99
C ALA A 297 -8.10 -6.16 -6.07
N ASN A 298 -7.63 -5.37 -7.03
CA ASN A 298 -8.14 -4.02 -7.29
C ASN A 298 -8.49 -3.87 -8.78
N ASP A 299 -9.57 -3.15 -9.04
CA ASP A 299 -9.95 -2.74 -10.39
C ASP A 299 -9.29 -1.41 -10.74
N LYS A 300 -8.88 -1.27 -12.00
CA LYS A 300 -8.36 -0.01 -12.53
C LYS A 300 -9.42 1.08 -12.40
N GLN A 301 -9.03 2.21 -11.83
CA GLN A 301 -9.98 3.31 -11.56
C GLN A 301 -10.01 4.33 -12.69
N ASN A 302 -8.92 4.46 -13.45
CA ASN A 302 -8.76 5.47 -14.49
C ASN A 302 -8.33 4.84 -15.80
N GLY A 303 -9.20 4.92 -16.81
CA GLY A 303 -8.88 4.44 -18.16
C GLY A 303 -7.79 5.30 -18.80
N PHE A 304 -6.88 4.68 -19.52
CA PHE A 304 -5.86 5.39 -20.30
C PHE A 304 -6.51 6.25 -21.39
N GLU A 305 -5.96 7.44 -21.58
CA GLU A 305 -6.42 8.42 -22.58
C GLU A 305 -5.30 8.70 -23.57
N TYR A 306 -5.63 8.70 -24.86
CA TYR A 306 -4.68 9.06 -25.91
C TYR A 306 -5.37 9.79 -27.05
N THR A 307 -4.60 10.60 -27.77
CA THR A 307 -5.05 11.25 -29.00
C THR A 307 -4.51 10.50 -30.21
N ASP A 308 -5.37 10.15 -31.16
CA ASP A 308 -4.92 9.50 -32.41
C ASP A 308 -4.25 10.50 -33.37
N THR A 309 -3.78 9.98 -34.51
CA THR A 309 -3.12 10.79 -35.54
C THR A 309 -4.04 11.81 -36.21
N GLN A 310 -5.36 11.71 -36.03
CA GLN A 310 -6.37 12.63 -36.55
C GLN A 310 -6.80 13.68 -35.50
N GLY A 311 -6.21 13.65 -34.30
CA GLY A 311 -6.55 14.58 -33.22
C GLY A 311 -7.78 14.15 -32.39
N LYS A 312 -8.33 12.96 -32.61
CA LYS A 312 -9.49 12.46 -31.85
C LYS A 312 -9.00 11.85 -30.53
N LEU A 313 -9.64 12.25 -29.42
CA LEU A 313 -9.41 11.68 -28.10
C LEU A 313 -10.10 10.31 -27.98
N HIS A 314 -9.33 9.32 -27.53
CA HIS A 314 -9.81 7.98 -27.20
C HIS A 314 -9.54 7.71 -25.72
N ARG A 315 -10.42 6.93 -25.11
CA ARG A 315 -10.30 6.51 -23.71
C ARG A 315 -10.57 5.02 -23.61
N GLU A 316 -9.71 4.32 -22.87
CA GLU A 316 -9.93 2.94 -22.47
C GLU A 316 -11.29 2.79 -21.79
N GLU A 317 -12.12 1.89 -22.31
CA GLU A 317 -13.40 1.56 -21.70
C GLU A 317 -13.16 0.66 -20.48
N LEU A 318 -13.62 1.13 -19.33
CA LEU A 318 -13.63 0.37 -18.10
C LEU A 318 -15.08 0.10 -17.73
N GLY A 319 -15.41 -1.18 -17.54
CA GLY A 319 -16.72 -1.64 -17.11
C GLY A 319 -17.08 -1.21 -15.69
N VAL A 320 -17.97 -1.98 -15.05
CA VAL A 320 -18.39 -1.71 -13.67
C VAL A 320 -17.23 -2.01 -12.72
N LYS A 321 -16.67 -0.96 -12.12
CA LYS A 321 -15.56 -1.04 -11.17
C LYS A 321 -16.06 -1.43 -9.79
N SER A 322 -15.21 -2.09 -9.02
CA SER A 322 -15.44 -2.25 -7.59
C SER A 322 -15.63 -0.90 -6.90
N GLU A 323 -16.64 -0.82 -6.04
CA GLU A 323 -16.87 0.31 -5.14
C GLU A 323 -15.83 0.38 -4.02
N LYS A 324 -14.94 -0.61 -3.89
CA LYS A 324 -13.94 -0.70 -2.83
C LYS A 324 -12.52 -0.78 -3.39
N ILE A 325 -11.64 0.10 -2.93
CA ILE A 325 -10.19 0.02 -3.15
C ILE A 325 -9.56 -0.66 -1.93
N LEU A 326 -8.76 -1.71 -2.15
CA LEU A 326 -8.10 -2.48 -1.10
C LEU A 326 -6.63 -2.08 -0.95
N LEU A 327 -6.24 -1.82 0.29
CA LEU A 327 -4.85 -1.74 0.76
C LEU A 327 -4.56 -2.97 1.61
N ILE A 328 -3.28 -3.25 1.83
CA ILE A 328 -2.87 -4.33 2.73
C ILE A 328 -1.67 -3.97 3.60
N ASP A 329 -1.83 -4.17 4.90
CA ASP A 329 -0.76 -4.13 5.89
C ASP A 329 0.00 -5.45 5.86
N ILE A 330 1.26 -5.41 5.48
CA ILE A 330 2.16 -6.55 5.43
C ILE A 330 3.29 -6.32 6.43
N LYS A 331 3.44 -7.23 7.40
CA LYS A 331 4.45 -7.09 8.45
C LYS A 331 5.86 -7.14 7.86
N GLY A 332 6.69 -6.16 8.22
CA GLY A 332 8.01 -6.01 7.63
C GLY A 332 8.00 -5.43 6.22
N LEU A 333 6.85 -5.01 5.68
CA LEU A 333 6.78 -4.21 4.46
C LEU A 333 6.11 -2.85 4.78
N GLY A 334 4.88 -2.88 5.25
CA GLY A 334 4.10 -1.68 5.50
C GLY A 334 2.73 -1.78 4.84
N ARG A 335 2.09 -0.62 4.72
CA ARG A 335 0.78 -0.51 4.07
C ARG A 335 0.97 -0.35 2.57
N VAL A 336 0.65 -1.41 1.84
CA VAL A 336 0.79 -1.51 0.39
C VAL A 336 -0.48 -1.09 -0.31
N TRP A 337 -0.33 -0.25 -1.33
CA TRP A 337 -1.35 0.00 -2.34
C TRP A 337 -0.89 -0.57 -3.69
N TYR A 338 -1.68 -1.50 -4.25
CA TYR A 338 -1.41 -2.08 -5.56
C TYR A 338 -2.24 -1.38 -6.64
N LEU A 339 -1.55 -0.72 -7.57
CA LEU A 339 -2.06 0.21 -8.56
C LEU A 339 -1.87 -0.33 -9.99
N ILE A 340 -2.71 0.15 -10.90
CA ILE A 340 -2.63 -0.17 -12.32
C ILE A 340 -2.35 1.11 -13.11
N CYS A 341 -1.10 1.25 -13.55
CA CYS A 341 -0.65 2.23 -14.54
C CYS A 341 -1.16 3.66 -14.30
N LYS A 342 -2.16 4.11 -15.07
CA LYS A 342 -2.74 5.46 -15.01
C LYS A 342 -3.23 5.85 -13.61
N ASP A 343 -3.62 4.89 -12.78
CA ASP A 343 -4.06 5.15 -11.40
C ASP A 343 -2.98 5.82 -10.55
N ASP A 344 -1.69 5.60 -10.83
CA ASP A 344 -0.59 6.26 -10.13
C ASP A 344 -0.30 7.67 -10.67
N LEU A 345 -0.65 7.93 -11.93
CA LEU A 345 -0.24 9.17 -12.61
C LEU A 345 -1.11 10.39 -12.27
N ILE A 346 -2.21 10.20 -11.55
CA ILE A 346 -3.09 11.30 -11.13
C ILE A 346 -2.69 11.70 -9.71
N PHE A 347 -1.62 12.49 -9.59
CA PHE A 347 -1.04 12.86 -8.31
C PHE A 347 -2.05 13.51 -7.35
N GLU A 348 -2.99 14.29 -7.88
CA GLU A 348 -4.07 14.93 -7.14
C GLU A 348 -5.01 13.92 -6.46
N ASN A 349 -5.12 12.71 -7.00
CA ASN A 349 -5.86 11.61 -6.39
C ASN A 349 -4.96 10.79 -5.45
N VAL A 350 -3.72 10.53 -5.88
CA VAL A 350 -2.78 9.65 -5.18
C VAL A 350 -2.26 10.25 -3.88
N ALA A 351 -1.82 11.51 -3.89
CA ALA A 351 -1.21 12.14 -2.73
C ALA A 351 -2.17 12.27 -1.53
N PRO A 352 -3.44 12.72 -1.70
CA PRO A 352 -4.41 12.68 -0.61
C PRO A 352 -4.69 11.27 -0.11
N PHE A 353 -4.76 10.28 -1.01
CA PHE A 353 -5.00 8.89 -0.65
C PHE A 353 -3.86 8.31 0.20
N VAL A 354 -2.62 8.48 -0.25
CA VAL A 354 -1.41 8.11 0.47
C VAL A 354 -1.36 8.75 1.85
N SER A 355 -1.61 10.07 1.93
CA SER A 355 -1.57 10.80 3.19
C SER A 355 -2.66 10.35 4.17
N LYS A 356 -3.88 10.20 3.68
CA LYS A 356 -5.07 9.89 4.48
C LYS A 356 -5.08 8.48 5.04
N TYR A 357 -4.60 7.52 4.24
CA TYR A 357 -4.56 6.11 4.64
C TYR A 357 -3.17 5.67 5.10
N GLU A 358 -2.19 6.58 5.14
CA GLU A 358 -0.76 6.32 5.40
C GLU A 358 -0.24 5.09 4.63
N SER A 359 -0.59 5.01 3.34
CA SER A 359 0.08 4.08 2.43
C SER A 359 1.54 4.49 2.32
N THR A 360 2.43 3.50 2.34
CA THR A 360 3.88 3.74 2.41
C THR A 360 4.65 2.94 1.37
N VAL A 361 3.96 2.04 0.70
CA VAL A 361 4.48 1.23 -0.39
C VAL A 361 3.43 1.24 -1.49
N GLN A 362 3.84 1.62 -2.69
CA GLN A 362 3.07 1.45 -3.90
C GLN A 362 3.76 0.42 -4.78
N VAL A 363 2.98 -0.53 -5.27
CA VAL A 363 3.40 -1.39 -6.37
C VAL A 363 2.52 -1.04 -7.55
N ILE A 364 3.12 -0.82 -8.71
CA ILE A 364 2.45 -0.37 -9.91
C ILE A 364 2.76 -1.35 -11.01
N SER A 365 1.71 -2.01 -11.52
CA SER A 365 1.78 -2.75 -12.76
C SER A 365 1.42 -1.80 -13.90
N ALA A 366 2.30 -1.68 -14.89
CA ALA A 366 2.18 -0.69 -15.96
C ALA A 366 2.32 -1.31 -17.35
N TYR A 367 1.64 -0.70 -18.31
CA TYR A 367 1.79 -0.92 -19.75
C TYR A 367 1.86 0.46 -20.41
N SER A 368 3.00 1.14 -20.25
CA SER A 368 3.20 2.52 -20.70
C SER A 368 4.42 2.69 -21.59
N SER A 369 4.29 3.47 -22.65
CA SER A 369 5.42 3.91 -23.47
C SER A 369 6.21 5.04 -22.81
N CYS A 370 5.67 5.71 -21.80
CA CYS A 370 6.27 6.85 -21.10
C CYS A 370 6.48 6.56 -19.61
N LEU A 371 7.70 6.79 -19.11
CA LEU A 371 8.08 6.56 -17.71
C LEU A 371 8.33 7.86 -16.93
N SER A 372 8.48 9.00 -17.59
CA SER A 372 8.83 10.27 -16.90
C SER A 372 7.77 10.73 -15.90
N GLU A 373 6.49 10.45 -16.17
CA GLU A 373 5.40 10.78 -15.24
C GLU A 373 5.47 9.91 -13.98
N PHE A 374 5.69 8.61 -14.13
CA PHE A 374 5.93 7.70 -12.99
C PHE A 374 7.16 8.14 -12.18
N ARG A 375 8.22 8.61 -12.85
CA ARG A 375 9.41 9.15 -12.19
C ARG A 375 9.06 10.33 -11.30
N GLY A 376 8.39 11.34 -11.87
CA GLY A 376 8.01 12.56 -11.16
C GLY A 376 7.07 12.28 -10.00
N THR A 377 6.07 11.41 -10.19
CA THR A 377 5.17 10.99 -9.11
C THR A 377 5.92 10.25 -8.01
N GLY A 378 6.75 9.27 -8.36
CA GLY A 378 7.51 8.48 -7.40
C GLY A 378 8.46 9.32 -6.55
N GLU A 379 9.19 10.26 -7.17
CA GLU A 379 10.06 11.21 -6.46
C GLU A 379 9.27 12.14 -5.55
N ALA A 380 8.16 12.71 -6.02
CA ALA A 380 7.33 13.60 -5.22
C ALA A 380 6.70 12.88 -4.00
N LEU A 381 6.27 11.64 -4.17
CA LEU A 381 5.71 10.82 -3.09
C LEU A 381 6.78 10.38 -2.09
N ALA A 382 7.96 10.02 -2.57
CA ALA A 382 9.12 9.71 -1.73
C ALA A 382 9.54 10.92 -0.87
N GLU A 383 9.69 12.10 -1.47
CA GLU A 383 10.10 13.32 -0.78
C GLU A 383 9.08 13.75 0.30
N LYS A 384 7.81 13.88 -0.10
CA LYS A 384 6.78 14.52 0.73
C LYS A 384 6.11 13.55 1.70
N TYR A 385 5.93 12.29 1.28
CA TYR A 385 5.14 11.30 2.00
C TYR A 385 5.93 10.05 2.39
N GLN A 386 7.22 9.98 2.03
CA GLN A 386 8.11 8.87 2.39
C GLN A 386 7.60 7.52 1.86
N VAL A 387 7.00 7.57 0.68
CA VAL A 387 6.49 6.40 -0.03
C VAL A 387 7.60 5.77 -0.85
N PHE A 388 7.63 4.45 -0.84
CA PHE A 388 8.37 3.66 -1.80
C PHE A 388 7.45 3.24 -2.95
N SER A 389 7.86 3.45 -4.19
CA SER A 389 7.06 3.13 -5.38
C SER A 389 7.83 2.18 -6.29
N ALA A 390 7.21 1.09 -6.71
CA ALA A 390 7.81 0.07 -7.57
C ALA A 390 6.99 -0.10 -8.86
N VAL A 391 7.53 0.33 -9.99
CA VAL A 391 6.84 0.30 -11.30
C VAL A 391 7.39 -0.83 -12.15
N SER A 392 6.57 -1.88 -12.37
CA SER A 392 6.86 -2.97 -13.30
C SER A 392 6.14 -2.74 -14.63
N ASN A 393 6.88 -2.53 -15.71
CA ASN A 393 6.32 -2.21 -17.02
C ASN A 393 6.72 -3.24 -18.10
N SER A 394 5.89 -3.34 -19.13
CA SER A 394 5.98 -4.39 -20.15
C SER A 394 6.96 -4.04 -21.28
N CYS A 395 7.79 -5.00 -21.69
CA CYS A 395 8.68 -4.87 -22.86
C CYS A 395 7.93 -4.62 -24.16
N ALA A 396 6.67 -5.05 -24.27
CA ALA A 396 5.86 -4.91 -25.48
C ALA A 396 5.68 -3.43 -25.90
N VAL A 397 5.71 -2.48 -24.96
CA VAL A 397 5.51 -1.05 -25.25
C VAL A 397 6.79 -0.24 -25.37
N ARG A 398 7.92 -0.73 -24.85
CA ARG A 398 9.17 0.04 -24.77
C ARG A 398 10.36 -0.64 -25.42
N GLY A 399 10.22 -1.87 -25.91
CA GLY A 399 11.23 -2.55 -26.72
C GLY A 399 12.58 -2.71 -26.03
N GLY A 400 12.59 -2.93 -24.71
CA GLY A 400 13.80 -3.14 -23.92
C GLY A 400 14.61 -1.89 -23.57
N ARG A 401 14.08 -0.68 -23.79
CA ARG A 401 14.62 0.57 -23.22
C ARG A 401 14.46 0.61 -21.70
N GLU A 402 14.60 1.77 -21.04
CA GLU A 402 14.22 1.89 -19.62
C GLU A 402 12.81 1.34 -19.46
N ILE A 403 12.63 0.33 -18.60
CA ILE A 403 11.45 -0.53 -18.55
C ILE A 403 10.76 -0.50 -17.18
N GLY A 404 11.25 0.30 -16.25
CA GLY A 404 10.53 0.59 -15.02
C GLY A 404 11.35 1.47 -14.10
N ILE A 405 10.74 1.80 -12.97
CA ILE A 405 11.22 2.82 -12.03
C ILE A 405 10.99 2.36 -10.60
N MET A 406 11.95 2.67 -9.74
CA MET A 406 11.81 2.59 -8.29
C MET A 406 11.93 3.98 -7.70
N GLY A 407 10.87 4.49 -7.08
CA GLY A 407 10.87 5.75 -6.32
C GLY A 407 11.08 5.47 -4.83
N TYR A 408 11.95 6.23 -4.17
CA TYR A 408 12.28 5.99 -2.76
C TYR A 408 12.82 7.23 -2.04
N PRO A 409 12.57 7.36 -0.72
CA PRO A 409 13.08 8.46 0.07
C PRO A 409 14.57 8.30 0.37
N VAL A 410 15.29 9.42 0.38
CA VAL A 410 16.72 9.54 0.69
C VAL A 410 16.93 10.62 1.73
N ILE A 411 17.88 10.42 2.66
CA ILE A 411 18.23 11.45 3.64
C ILE A 411 19.71 11.85 3.49
N PHE A 412 19.91 13.17 3.44
CA PHE A 412 21.21 13.78 3.31
C PHE A 412 21.78 14.03 4.71
N GLU A 413 22.99 13.55 4.99
CA GLU A 413 23.60 13.65 6.33
C GLU A 413 23.70 15.08 6.85
N GLN A 414 23.87 16.05 5.93
CA GLN A 414 24.08 17.46 6.29
C GLN A 414 22.79 18.27 6.49
N GLY A 415 21.60 17.69 6.36
CA GLY A 415 20.35 18.47 6.42
C GLY A 415 19.20 17.88 7.23
N ASN A 416 19.23 16.57 7.57
CA ASN A 416 18.02 15.83 7.99
C ASN A 416 16.81 16.03 7.04
N SER A 417 17.05 16.55 5.83
CA SER A 417 16.05 16.75 4.80
C SER A 417 15.88 15.46 4.01
N ILE A 418 14.62 15.10 3.78
CA ILE A 418 14.27 13.98 2.91
C ILE A 418 14.18 14.51 1.48
N THR A 419 14.75 13.79 0.53
CA THR A 419 14.56 14.03 -0.91
C THR A 419 14.05 12.75 -1.55
N GLY A 420 13.19 12.89 -2.54
CA GLY A 420 12.76 11.77 -3.36
C GLY A 420 13.81 11.47 -4.42
N PHE A 421 14.12 10.19 -4.61
CA PHE A 421 15.00 9.74 -5.67
C PHE A 421 14.31 8.64 -6.47
N SER A 422 14.71 8.50 -7.73
CA SER A 422 14.25 7.43 -8.59
C SER A 422 15.44 6.66 -9.17
N LEU A 423 15.25 5.36 -9.35
CA LEU A 423 16.19 4.50 -10.05
C LEU A 423 15.47 3.79 -11.19
N GLU A 424 15.96 4.00 -12.39
CA GLU A 424 15.42 3.35 -13.60
C GLU A 424 16.19 2.07 -13.88
N TYR A 425 15.48 1.08 -14.43
CA TYR A 425 16.09 -0.14 -14.92
C TYR A 425 15.66 -0.38 -16.37
N ALA A 426 16.55 -0.97 -17.17
CA ALA A 426 16.33 -1.18 -18.61
C ALA A 426 16.67 -2.63 -18.98
N CYS A 427 16.03 -3.17 -20.01
CA CYS A 427 16.37 -4.50 -20.53
C CYS A 427 17.46 -4.40 -21.59
N SER A 428 18.72 -4.36 -21.13
CA SER A 428 19.91 -4.13 -21.96
C SER A 428 20.17 -5.14 -23.07
N LEU A 429 19.53 -6.32 -23.05
CA LEU A 429 19.85 -7.42 -23.96
C LEU A 429 18.97 -7.52 -25.21
N GLY A 430 17.85 -6.80 -25.28
CA GLY A 430 16.98 -6.77 -26.47
C GLY A 430 16.47 -8.14 -26.97
N GLY A 431 15.52 -8.12 -27.92
CA GLY A 431 15.15 -9.32 -28.69
C GLY A 431 14.49 -10.48 -27.92
N ALA A 432 14.93 -11.71 -28.21
CA ALA A 432 14.33 -13.00 -27.81
C ALA A 432 14.35 -13.31 -26.29
N CYS A 433 15.06 -12.48 -25.51
CA CYS A 433 15.19 -12.61 -24.05
C CYS A 433 13.93 -12.14 -23.29
N CYS A 434 12.98 -11.53 -24.00
CA CYS A 434 11.74 -11.00 -23.43
C CYS A 434 10.49 -11.78 -23.87
N SER A 435 10.62 -13.03 -24.32
CA SER A 435 9.46 -13.93 -24.38
C SER A 435 8.94 -14.19 -22.95
N TYR A 436 7.76 -14.78 -22.83
CA TYR A 436 7.17 -15.14 -21.53
C TYR A 436 8.27 -15.70 -20.60
N GLY A 437 8.47 -15.10 -19.43
CA GLY A 437 9.29 -15.67 -18.35
C GLY A 437 10.82 -15.55 -18.41
N ARG A 438 11.47 -14.96 -19.43
CA ARG A 438 12.94 -15.11 -19.61
C ARG A 438 13.85 -14.03 -19.01
N CYS A 439 13.28 -13.00 -18.37
CA CYS A 439 14.06 -11.95 -17.73
C CYS A 439 13.42 -11.45 -16.44
N ALA A 440 14.27 -11.09 -15.48
CA ALA A 440 13.88 -10.43 -14.24
C ALA A 440 14.94 -9.38 -13.87
N HIS A 441 14.49 -8.26 -13.32
CA HIS A 441 15.36 -7.26 -12.70
C HIS A 441 15.26 -7.42 -11.20
N ILE A 442 16.34 -7.86 -10.57
CA ILE A 442 16.36 -8.14 -9.14
C ILE A 442 16.85 -6.91 -8.41
N MET A 443 16.06 -6.46 -7.46
CA MET A 443 16.30 -5.28 -6.66
C MET A 443 16.40 -5.70 -5.21
N ARG A 444 17.54 -5.43 -4.58
CA ARG A 444 17.76 -5.72 -3.16
C ARG A 444 17.61 -4.46 -2.36
N PHE A 445 16.88 -4.52 -1.25
CA PHE A 445 16.58 -3.41 -0.33
C PHE A 445 17.27 -3.63 1.00
N ASP A 446 18.46 -3.08 1.20
CA ASP A 446 19.21 -3.14 2.45
C ASP A 446 18.69 -2.09 3.47
N LEU A 447 18.35 -2.54 4.68
CA LEU A 447 17.83 -1.70 5.77
C LEU A 447 18.90 -1.10 6.68
N GLU A 448 20.09 -1.68 6.73
CA GLU A 448 21.12 -1.36 7.73
C GLU A 448 22.31 -0.60 7.15
N ASN A 449 22.68 -0.80 5.88
CA ASN A 449 24.00 -0.38 5.37
C ASN A 449 24.01 0.54 4.16
N SER A 450 22.94 1.25 3.89
CA SER A 450 22.78 1.94 2.62
C SER A 450 23.41 3.32 2.53
N CYS A 451 24.72 3.41 2.78
CA CYS A 451 25.54 4.50 2.26
C CYS A 451 25.86 4.22 0.78
N LEU A 452 25.16 4.86 -0.17
CA LEU A 452 25.73 4.99 -1.51
C LEU A 452 26.66 6.21 -1.47
N ASN A 453 27.97 5.94 -1.41
CA ASN A 453 28.98 6.91 -1.82
C ASN A 453 28.90 7.05 -3.35
N THR A 454 27.92 7.79 -3.88
CA THR A 454 27.95 8.18 -5.29
C THR A 454 29.06 9.23 -5.47
N LYS A 455 30.21 8.81 -6.01
CA LYS A 455 31.14 9.73 -6.66
C LYS A 455 30.53 10.14 -8.01
N GLU A 456 29.74 11.20 -8.04
CA GLU A 456 29.53 11.94 -9.29
C GLU A 456 30.39 13.19 -9.32
N MET A 457 31.33 13.21 -10.27
CA MET A 457 31.98 14.41 -10.81
C MET A 457 31.06 14.94 -11.92
N ARG A 458 30.72 16.23 -12.12
CA ARG A 458 31.19 17.52 -11.63
C ARG A 458 30.09 18.57 -11.91
N SER A 459 29.82 19.44 -10.95
CA SER A 459 29.55 20.88 -11.15
C SER A 459 29.52 21.56 -9.78
N GLY A 460 30.70 21.94 -9.27
CA GLY A 460 30.87 22.54 -7.93
C GLY A 460 31.47 21.55 -6.93
N ASN A 461 32.52 21.96 -6.22
CA ASN A 461 33.36 21.15 -5.33
C ASN A 461 32.67 20.67 -4.03
N GLN A 462 31.49 20.06 -4.09
CA GLN A 462 30.89 19.37 -2.94
C GLN A 462 30.70 17.89 -3.25
N VAL A 463 31.46 17.05 -2.55
CA VAL A 463 31.12 15.62 -2.38
C VAL A 463 30.00 15.59 -1.35
N VAL A 464 28.80 15.18 -1.75
CA VAL A 464 27.67 15.02 -0.84
C VAL A 464 27.46 13.53 -0.61
N THR A 465 27.62 13.09 0.64
CA THR A 465 27.38 11.70 1.06
C THR A 465 25.91 11.57 1.48
N HIS A 466 25.22 10.56 0.94
CA HIS A 466 23.81 10.30 1.26
C HIS A 466 23.65 8.91 1.89
N ASN A 467 22.72 8.81 2.82
CA ASN A 467 22.23 7.52 3.31
C ASN A 467 20.91 7.24 2.59
N LEU A 468 20.92 6.25 1.71
CA LEU A 468 19.76 5.73 1.00
C LEU A 468 19.05 4.67 1.84
N VAL A 469 17.95 4.14 1.35
CA VAL A 469 17.60 2.71 1.53
C VAL A 469 18.34 1.96 0.43
N GLY A 470 19.05 0.88 0.72
CA GLY A 470 20.10 0.38 -0.17
C GLY A 470 19.51 -0.40 -1.30
N ILE A 471 19.24 0.27 -2.43
CA ILE A 471 18.74 -0.39 -3.63
C ILE A 471 19.93 -0.82 -4.48
N GLN A 472 20.25 -2.11 -4.47
CA GLN A 472 21.13 -2.71 -5.46
C GLN A 472 20.27 -3.31 -6.57
N ILE A 473 20.59 -2.99 -7.83
CA ILE A 473 19.97 -3.62 -8.99
C ILE A 473 20.96 -4.61 -9.59
N ASP A 474 20.59 -5.88 -9.55
CA ASP A 474 21.28 -6.95 -10.25
C ASP A 474 20.47 -7.35 -11.47
N TYR A 475 21.09 -7.22 -12.64
CA TYR A 475 20.49 -7.63 -13.89
C TYR A 475 20.89 -9.06 -14.21
N GLU A 476 19.89 -9.92 -14.43
CA GLU A 476 20.14 -11.32 -14.69
C GLU A 476 19.24 -11.87 -15.81
N GLN A 477 19.88 -12.58 -16.73
CA GLN A 477 19.16 -13.53 -17.59
C GLN A 477 19.04 -14.85 -16.85
N LEU A 478 17.85 -15.42 -16.87
CA LEU A 478 17.63 -16.74 -16.31
C LEU A 478 17.97 -17.79 -17.39
N PRO A 479 18.85 -18.76 -17.08
CA PRO A 479 19.14 -19.84 -18.01
C PRO A 479 17.88 -20.68 -18.24
N ILE A 480 17.67 -21.09 -19.50
CA ILE A 480 16.61 -22.01 -19.92
C ILE A 480 17.04 -23.44 -19.64
#